data_AF-C4WL68-F1
#
_entry.id   AF-C4WL68-F1
#
_cell.length_a   1.000
_cell.length_b   1.000
_cell.length_c   1.000
_cell.angle_alpha   90.00
_cell.angle_beta   90.00
_cell.angle_gamma   90.00
#
_symmetry.space_group_name_H-M   'P 1'
#
loop_
_entity.id
_entity.type
_entity.pdbx_description
1 polymer ?
#
loop_
_entity_poly.entity_id
_entity_poly.type
_entity_poly.pdbx_seq_one_letter_code
_entity_poly.pdbx_strand_id
1 'polypeptide(L)'
;MDILEKAESVELINNNDEHSAFGDWLRREMAKQGLTIASLVERTGITYTGIWNIIKGNTASPRKETREKLASALNEIIPPAIEAEIVSQSALLPGLEWVDFTPTDLETVPQASGVYVFYDITDRPVYVGKSSKNVRNRVKDHQTRFWFKSPLVVRGSFLSISDPELCLSIETILIKFLGKHALLNSKGVVRDLD
;
A
#
# COMPACT_ATOMS: atom_id res chain seq x y z
N MET A 1 -48.24 -3.87 13.49
CA MET A 1 -47.53 -4.74 14.46
C MET A 1 -47.50 -6.16 13.91
N ASP A 2 -46.45 -6.61 13.27
CA ASP A 2 -45.37 -5.96 12.56
C ASP A 2 -44.64 -7.10 11.85
N ILE A 3 -44.39 -6.89 10.55
CA ILE A 3 -43.12 -7.16 9.89
C ILE A 3 -42.55 -8.56 10.14
N LEU A 4 -42.98 -9.55 9.35
CA LEU A 4 -42.20 -10.76 9.06
C LEU A 4 -42.47 -11.26 7.63
N GLU A 5 -42.52 -10.32 6.68
CA GLU A 5 -42.46 -10.59 5.24
C GLU A 5 -41.30 -9.76 4.67
N LYS A 6 -40.44 -10.40 3.87
CA LYS A 6 -39.11 -9.96 3.37
C LYS A 6 -37.92 -10.13 4.31
N ALA A 7 -37.52 -11.38 4.51
CA ALA A 7 -36.10 -11.71 4.44
C ALA A 7 -35.77 -12.06 2.98
N GLU A 8 -35.71 -11.03 2.13
CA GLU A 8 -35.07 -11.17 0.82
C GLU A 8 -33.61 -11.58 1.06
N SER A 9 -33.25 -12.69 0.43
CA SER A 9 -31.91 -13.24 0.32
C SER A 9 -30.90 -12.13 0.04
N VAL A 10 -30.11 -11.78 1.06
CA VAL A 10 -28.83 -11.11 0.87
C VAL A 10 -27.91 -12.17 0.28
N GLU A 11 -27.95 -12.31 -1.04
CA GLU A 11 -26.87 -12.97 -1.78
C GLU A 11 -25.59 -12.21 -1.43
N LEU A 12 -24.73 -12.88 -0.66
CA LEU A 12 -23.34 -12.53 -0.47
C LEU A 12 -22.65 -12.61 -1.83
N ILE A 13 -22.69 -11.51 -2.57
CA ILE A 13 -21.80 -11.33 -3.71
C ILE A 13 -20.40 -11.14 -3.12
N ASN A 14 -19.68 -12.24 -2.99
CA ASN A 14 -18.23 -12.28 -2.83
C ASN A 14 -17.59 -11.68 -4.10
N ASN A 15 -17.51 -10.35 -4.17
CA ASN A 15 -16.64 -9.66 -5.12
C ASN A 15 -15.26 -9.51 -4.48
N ASN A 16 -14.43 -10.54 -4.64
CA ASN A 16 -12.99 -10.58 -4.29
C ASN A 16 -12.11 -9.69 -5.21
N ASP A 17 -12.63 -8.54 -5.65
CA ASP A 17 -11.87 -7.48 -6.31
C ASP A 17 -12.16 -6.20 -5.49
N GLU A 18 -11.57 -6.09 -4.28
CA GLU A 18 -11.59 -4.83 -3.52
C GLU A 18 -10.71 -3.81 -4.25
N HIS A 19 -11.29 -3.15 -5.26
CA HIS A 19 -10.67 -2.01 -5.90
C HIS A 19 -10.75 -0.80 -4.96
N SER A 20 -9.65 -0.06 -4.82
CA SER A 20 -9.64 1.19 -4.08
C SER A 20 -10.36 2.28 -4.87
N ALA A 21 -11.00 3.24 -4.20
CA ALA A 21 -11.68 4.34 -4.88
C ALA A 21 -10.76 5.13 -5.83
N PHE A 22 -9.48 5.27 -5.47
CA PHE A 22 -8.49 5.87 -6.35
C PHE A 22 -8.16 4.99 -7.56
N GLY A 23 -8.01 3.67 -7.37
CA GLY A 23 -7.78 2.71 -8.44
C GLY A 23 -8.92 2.65 -9.46
N ASP A 24 -10.17 2.71 -8.98
CA ASP A 24 -11.37 2.75 -9.82
C ASP A 24 -11.50 4.05 -10.59
N TRP A 25 -11.21 5.18 -9.93
CA TRP A 25 -11.15 6.47 -10.61
C TRP A 25 -10.10 6.48 -11.72
N LEU A 26 -8.88 6.03 -11.41
CA LEU A 26 -7.79 5.96 -12.37
C LEU A 26 -8.17 5.11 -13.58
N ARG A 27 -8.74 3.91 -13.35
CA ARG A 27 -9.19 3.01 -14.41
C ARG A 27 -10.26 3.65 -15.29
N ARG A 28 -11.24 4.34 -14.70
CA ARG A 28 -12.33 4.99 -15.42
C ARG A 28 -11.83 6.15 -16.27
N GLU A 29 -10.96 7.01 -15.74
CA GLU A 29 -10.43 8.15 -16.49
C GLU A 29 -9.50 7.68 -17.63
N MET A 30 -8.71 6.63 -17.41
CA MET A 30 -7.95 5.98 -18.50
C MET A 30 -8.87 5.46 -19.61
N ALA A 31 -9.96 4.77 -19.26
CA ALA A 31 -10.90 4.23 -20.23
C ALA A 31 -11.60 5.33 -21.05
N LYS A 32 -12.02 6.43 -20.40
CA LYS A 32 -12.62 7.59 -21.09
C LYS A 32 -11.69 8.22 -22.12
N GLN A 33 -10.39 8.25 -21.83
CA GLN A 33 -9.38 8.86 -22.71
C GLN A 33 -8.72 7.86 -23.67
N GLY A 34 -9.08 6.57 -23.62
CA GLY A 34 -8.44 5.51 -24.41
C GLY A 34 -6.96 5.30 -24.08
N LEU A 35 -6.53 5.62 -22.84
CA LEU A 35 -5.15 5.50 -22.40
C LEU A 35 -4.86 4.12 -21.81
N THR A 36 -3.65 3.63 -22.04
CA THR A 36 -3.16 2.36 -21.47
C THR A 36 -2.25 2.62 -20.27
N ILE A 37 -1.96 1.58 -19.48
CA ILE A 37 -0.96 1.66 -18.41
C ILE A 37 0.39 2.10 -18.99
N ALA A 38 0.79 1.55 -20.14
CA ALA A 38 2.04 1.93 -20.80
C ALA A 38 2.12 3.43 -21.11
N SER A 39 1.02 4.03 -21.55
CA SER A 39 0.93 5.48 -21.79
C SER A 39 1.14 6.29 -20.50
N LEU A 40 0.65 5.82 -19.35
CA LEU A 40 0.89 6.48 -18.07
C LEU A 40 2.31 6.27 -17.54
N VAL A 41 2.92 5.10 -17.80
CA VAL A 41 4.33 4.83 -17.47
C VAL A 41 5.23 5.87 -18.13
N GLU A 42 5.06 6.10 -19.43
CA GLU A 42 5.84 7.08 -20.19
C GLU A 42 5.68 8.52 -19.66
N ARG A 43 4.47 8.88 -19.20
CA ARG A 43 4.16 10.23 -18.70
C ARG A 43 4.60 10.49 -17.27
N THR A 44 4.65 9.46 -16.43
CA THR A 44 4.82 9.63 -14.97
C THR A 44 6.14 9.11 -14.43
N GLY A 45 6.80 8.21 -15.17
CA GLY A 45 7.95 7.44 -14.68
C GLY A 45 7.61 6.37 -13.64
N ILE A 46 6.34 6.23 -13.25
CA ILE A 46 5.86 5.13 -12.41
C ILE A 46 5.89 3.86 -13.26
N THR A 47 6.39 2.77 -12.71
CA THR A 47 6.49 1.50 -13.42
C THR A 47 5.12 0.93 -13.74
N TYR A 48 5.07 0.04 -14.75
CA TYR A 48 3.83 -0.67 -15.08
C TYR A 48 3.23 -1.36 -13.85
N THR A 49 4.07 -2.03 -13.05
CA THR A 49 3.65 -2.73 -11.83
C THR A 49 3.09 -1.77 -10.79
N GLY A 50 3.71 -0.60 -10.62
CA GLY A 50 3.22 0.44 -9.71
C GLY A 50 1.81 0.89 -10.06
N ILE A 51 1.58 1.23 -11.33
CA ILE A 51 0.26 1.65 -11.82
C ILE A 51 -0.74 0.49 -11.75
N TRP A 52 -0.34 -0.72 -12.12
CA TRP A 52 -1.18 -1.91 -12.06
C TRP A 52 -1.64 -2.21 -10.63
N ASN A 53 -0.74 -2.12 -9.64
CA ASN A 53 -1.06 -2.32 -8.23
C ASN A 53 -2.05 -1.28 -7.70
N ILE A 54 -1.94 -0.03 -8.16
CA ILE A 54 -2.92 1.02 -7.82
C ILE A 54 -4.29 0.67 -8.41
N ILE A 55 -4.35 0.34 -9.70
CA ILE A 55 -5.60 -0.02 -10.39
C ILE A 55 -6.24 -1.25 -9.77
N LYS A 56 -5.44 -2.22 -9.30
CA LYS A 56 -5.95 -3.45 -8.69
C LYS A 56 -6.35 -3.31 -7.23
N GLY A 57 -5.94 -2.25 -6.54
CA GLY A 57 -6.23 -2.04 -5.11
C GLY A 57 -5.10 -2.47 -4.17
N ASN A 58 -4.04 -3.12 -4.67
CA ASN A 58 -2.86 -3.50 -3.88
C ASN A 58 -2.11 -2.29 -3.29
N THR A 59 -2.28 -1.12 -3.89
CA THR A 59 -1.85 0.17 -3.35
C THR A 59 -3.10 1.02 -3.14
N ALA A 60 -3.80 0.76 -2.04
CA ALA A 60 -5.10 1.38 -1.74
C ALA A 60 -4.96 2.86 -1.39
N SER A 61 -3.91 3.21 -0.64
CA SER A 61 -3.58 4.59 -0.26
C SER A 61 -2.25 5.06 -0.86
N PRO A 62 -2.17 5.35 -2.18
CA PRO A 62 -0.95 5.89 -2.79
C PRO A 62 -0.60 7.25 -2.18
N ARG A 63 0.69 7.54 -2.03
CA ARG A 63 1.18 8.86 -1.58
C ARG A 63 0.64 9.99 -2.46
N LYS A 64 0.49 11.17 -1.87
CA LYS A 64 -0.05 12.38 -2.53
C LYS A 64 0.65 12.68 -3.86
N GLU A 65 1.98 12.68 -3.89
CA GLU A 65 2.72 13.00 -5.12
C GLU A 65 2.50 11.96 -6.24
N THR A 66 2.27 10.69 -5.89
CA THR A 66 1.92 9.65 -6.87
C THR A 66 0.54 9.93 -7.45
N ARG A 67 -0.42 10.31 -6.60
CA ARG A 67 -1.77 10.68 -7.05
C ARG A 67 -1.73 11.90 -7.97
N GLU A 68 -1.01 12.94 -7.57
CA GLU A 68 -0.83 14.18 -8.34
C GLU A 68 -0.15 13.93 -9.69
N LYS A 69 0.89 13.09 -9.74
CA LYS A 69 1.54 12.69 -11.00
C LYS A 69 0.56 12.00 -11.96
N LEU A 70 -0.24 11.07 -11.46
CA LEU A 70 -1.22 10.33 -12.26
C LEU A 70 -2.36 11.24 -12.75
N ALA A 71 -2.87 12.10 -11.88
CA ALA A 71 -3.89 13.09 -12.23
C ALA A 71 -3.39 14.08 -13.30
N SER A 72 -2.16 14.58 -13.13
CA SER A 72 -1.53 15.48 -14.10
C SER A 72 -1.31 14.78 -15.45
N ALA A 73 -0.91 13.51 -15.46
CA ALA A 73 -0.73 12.73 -16.70
C ALA A 73 -2.04 12.46 -17.46
N LEU A 74 -3.17 12.49 -16.75
CA LEU A 74 -4.52 12.43 -17.30
C LEU A 74 -5.11 13.80 -17.63
N ASN A 75 -4.44 14.89 -17.23
CA ASN A 75 -5.00 16.25 -17.27
C ASN A 75 -6.36 16.35 -16.55
N GLU A 76 -6.48 15.67 -15.42
CA GLU A 76 -7.69 15.58 -14.60
C GLU A 76 -7.44 16.05 -13.17
N ILE A 77 -8.51 16.39 -12.47
CA ILE A 77 -8.49 16.72 -11.04
C ILE A 77 -9.09 15.54 -10.26
N ILE A 78 -8.41 15.11 -9.20
CA ILE A 78 -8.92 14.04 -8.33
C ILE A 78 -10.18 14.57 -7.61
N PRO A 79 -11.34 13.91 -7.74
CA PRO A 79 -12.56 14.34 -7.07
C PRO A 79 -12.37 14.42 -5.54
N PRO A 80 -12.86 15.47 -4.86
CA PRO A 80 -12.70 15.64 -3.41
C PRO A 80 -13.22 14.45 -2.58
N ALA A 81 -14.25 13.75 -3.06
CA ALA A 81 -14.77 12.56 -2.40
C ALA A 81 -13.75 11.41 -2.33
N ILE A 82 -12.95 11.23 -3.39
CA ILE A 82 -11.90 10.20 -3.43
C ILE A 82 -10.73 10.58 -2.52
N GLU A 83 -10.33 11.86 -2.52
CA GLU A 83 -9.32 12.36 -1.58
C GLU A 83 -9.76 12.16 -0.12
N ALA A 84 -11.02 12.48 0.21
CA ALA A 84 -11.56 12.28 1.54
C ALA A 84 -11.57 10.80 1.96
N GLU A 85 -11.90 9.89 1.04
CA GLU A 85 -11.88 8.45 1.31
C GLU A 85 -10.46 7.95 1.61
N ILE A 86 -9.47 8.34 0.80
CA ILE A 86 -8.08 7.94 1.03
C ILE A 86 -7.57 8.47 2.38
N VAL A 87 -7.89 9.73 2.70
CA VAL A 87 -7.54 10.34 4.00
C VAL A 87 -8.20 9.56 5.15
N SER A 88 -9.45 9.15 5.00
CA SER A 88 -10.16 8.37 6.02
C SER A 88 -9.56 6.97 6.24
N GLN A 89 -9.07 6.33 5.17
CA GLN A 89 -8.44 5.01 5.21
C GLN A 89 -7.00 5.05 5.72
N SER A 90 -6.28 6.15 5.50
CA SER A 90 -4.88 6.34 5.93
C SER A 90 -4.67 6.59 7.44
N ALA A 91 -5.64 6.24 8.28
CA ALA A 91 -5.63 6.36 9.75
C ALA A 91 -5.24 7.75 10.30
N LEU A 92 -6.23 8.44 10.86
CA LEU A 92 -6.12 9.73 11.56
C LEU A 92 -5.36 9.62 12.89
N LEU A 93 -4.08 9.26 12.88
CA LEU A 93 -3.19 9.54 14.00
C LEU A 93 -2.53 10.90 13.74
N PRO A 94 -2.87 11.95 14.51
CA PRO A 94 -2.32 13.28 14.29
C PRO A 94 -0.79 13.25 14.26
N GLY A 95 -0.20 13.69 13.14
CA GLY A 95 1.25 13.72 12.94
C GLY A 95 1.87 12.44 12.38
N LEU A 96 1.08 11.41 12.09
CA LEU A 96 1.54 10.20 11.40
C LEU A 96 0.86 10.08 10.04
N GLU A 97 1.62 9.74 9.02
CA GLU A 97 1.12 9.55 7.65
C GLU A 97 1.22 8.06 7.28
N TRP A 98 0.09 7.44 6.95
CA TRP A 98 0.03 6.09 6.42
C TRP A 98 -0.10 6.11 4.89
N VAL A 99 0.77 5.39 4.20
CA VAL A 99 0.71 5.24 2.74
C VAL A 99 1.07 3.83 2.31
N ASP A 100 0.47 3.40 1.21
CA ASP A 100 0.85 2.19 0.50
C ASP A 100 1.78 2.52 -0.67
N PHE A 101 2.61 1.56 -1.03
CA PHE A 101 3.53 1.66 -2.15
C PHE A 101 3.77 0.30 -2.81
N THR A 102 4.29 0.35 -4.03
CA THR A 102 4.75 -0.84 -4.75
C THR A 102 6.24 -1.05 -4.49
N PRO A 103 6.66 -2.13 -3.80
CA PRO A 103 8.06 -2.27 -3.35
C PRO A 103 9.09 -2.36 -4.49
N THR A 104 8.68 -2.81 -5.68
CA THR A 104 9.52 -2.85 -6.88
C THR A 104 9.61 -1.51 -7.62
N ASP A 105 8.81 -0.51 -7.21
CA ASP A 105 8.74 0.80 -7.84
C ASP A 105 9.16 1.90 -6.85
N LEU A 106 10.42 2.31 -6.94
CA LEU A 106 10.99 3.31 -6.04
C LEU A 106 10.30 4.68 -6.14
N GLU A 107 9.59 4.99 -7.23
CA GLU A 107 8.84 6.25 -7.34
C GLU A 107 7.63 6.27 -6.40
N THR A 108 7.03 5.11 -6.16
CA THR A 108 5.92 4.97 -5.19
C THR A 108 6.41 4.96 -3.75
N VAL A 109 7.69 4.64 -3.49
CA VAL A 109 8.25 4.55 -2.14
C VAL A 109 8.48 5.95 -1.54
N PRO A 110 7.97 6.23 -0.33
CA PRO A 110 8.19 7.49 0.38
C PRO A 110 9.67 7.81 0.65
N GLN A 111 9.99 9.09 0.82
CA GLN A 111 11.34 9.56 1.17
C GLN A 111 11.39 10.11 2.60
N ALA A 112 10.89 9.33 3.57
CA ALA A 112 10.80 9.74 4.97
C ALA A 112 11.36 8.67 5.92
N SER A 113 11.53 9.06 7.19
CA SER A 113 11.78 8.13 8.29
C SER A 113 10.46 7.49 8.75
N GLY A 114 10.52 6.25 9.22
CA GLY A 114 9.33 5.53 9.62
C GLY A 114 9.48 4.02 9.60
N VAL A 115 8.36 3.33 9.76
CA VAL A 115 8.24 1.87 9.76
C VAL A 115 7.51 1.42 8.51
N TYR A 116 7.94 0.31 7.92
CA TYR A 116 7.30 -0.29 6.75
C TYR A 116 7.07 -1.79 6.93
N VAL A 117 6.06 -2.29 6.24
CA VAL A 117 5.73 -3.72 6.15
C VAL A 117 5.62 -4.11 4.69
N PHE A 118 6.20 -5.25 4.31
CA PHE A 118 5.99 -5.88 3.01
C PHE A 118 4.99 -7.02 3.12
N TYR A 119 4.23 -7.23 2.05
CA TYR A 119 3.19 -8.23 1.98
C TYR A 119 3.33 -9.09 0.73
N ASP A 120 2.96 -10.37 0.86
CA ASP A 120 2.88 -11.31 -0.25
C ASP A 120 1.56 -11.15 -1.04
N ILE A 121 1.41 -11.96 -2.09
CA ILE A 121 0.19 -12.01 -2.93
C ILE A 121 -1.09 -12.38 -2.17
N THR A 122 -1.00 -12.89 -0.94
CA THR A 122 -2.14 -13.27 -0.10
C THR A 122 -2.38 -12.30 1.06
N ASP A 123 -1.78 -11.12 1.00
CA ASP A 123 -1.90 -10.07 2.00
C ASP A 123 -1.26 -10.40 3.36
N ARG A 124 -0.38 -11.39 3.41
CA ARG A 124 0.31 -11.77 4.65
C ARG A 124 1.55 -10.90 4.85
N PRO A 125 1.80 -10.37 6.06
CA PRO A 125 3.01 -9.60 6.32
C PRO A 125 4.24 -10.52 6.22
N VAL A 126 5.17 -10.20 5.35
CA VAL A 126 6.38 -10.99 5.10
C VAL A 126 7.59 -10.43 5.83
N TYR A 127 7.65 -9.10 5.96
CA TYR A 127 8.78 -8.42 6.58
C TYR A 127 8.35 -7.09 7.17
N VAL A 128 8.78 -6.82 8.40
CA VAL A 128 8.71 -5.49 9.04
C VAL A 128 10.11 -4.92 9.14
N GLY A 129 10.26 -3.65 8.82
CA GLY A 129 11.50 -2.92 9.09
C GLY A 129 11.27 -1.44 9.29
N LYS A 130 12.34 -0.74 9.67
CA LYS A 130 12.33 0.73 9.78
C LYS A 130 13.43 1.41 8.99
N SER A 131 13.28 2.72 8.86
CA SER A 131 14.33 3.65 8.46
C SER A 131 14.31 4.88 9.34
N SER A 132 15.47 5.26 9.89
CA SER A 132 15.62 6.50 10.67
C SER A 132 15.82 7.75 9.80
N LYS A 133 15.98 7.58 8.48
CA LYS A 133 16.26 8.69 7.56
C LYS A 133 15.36 8.67 6.34
N ASN A 134 15.42 7.58 5.58
CA ASN A 134 14.74 7.49 4.30
C ASN A 134 14.42 6.02 3.98
N VAL A 135 13.14 5.68 3.93
CA VAL A 135 12.67 4.32 3.65
C VAL A 135 12.98 3.88 2.22
N ARG A 136 12.98 4.78 1.23
CA ARG A 136 13.35 4.47 -0.17
C ARG A 136 14.72 3.82 -0.29
N ASN A 137 15.71 4.30 0.46
CA ASN A 137 17.05 3.69 0.45
C ASN A 137 17.02 2.27 1.00
N ARG A 138 16.24 2.01 2.06
CA ARG A 138 16.08 0.67 2.64
C ARG A 138 15.36 -0.28 1.68
N VAL A 139 14.29 0.18 1.01
CA VAL A 139 13.57 -0.60 0.01
C VAL A 139 14.48 -0.91 -1.19
N LYS A 140 15.26 0.07 -1.66
CA LYS A 140 16.26 -0.14 -2.71
C LYS A 140 17.31 -1.19 -2.32
N ASP A 141 17.80 -1.16 -1.09
CA ASP A 141 18.72 -2.21 -0.60
C ASP A 141 18.04 -3.59 -0.61
N HIS A 142 16.77 -3.66 -0.20
CA HIS A 142 16.00 -4.91 -0.19
C HIS A 142 15.76 -5.48 -1.58
N GLN A 143 15.61 -4.65 -2.62
CA GLN A 143 15.46 -5.11 -4.01
C GLN A 143 16.61 -6.00 -4.50
N THR A 144 17.77 -5.98 -3.83
CA THR A 144 18.91 -6.85 -4.14
C THR A 144 18.81 -8.26 -3.50
N ARG A 145 17.84 -8.49 -2.61
CA ARG A 145 17.71 -9.75 -1.86
C ARG A 145 16.95 -10.79 -2.68
N PHE A 146 17.37 -12.05 -2.59
CA PHE A 146 16.76 -13.15 -3.35
C PHE A 146 15.26 -13.36 -3.06
N TRP A 147 14.80 -12.96 -1.87
CA TRP A 147 13.41 -13.08 -1.42
C TRP A 147 12.55 -11.87 -1.82
N PHE A 148 13.15 -10.77 -2.28
CA PHE A 148 12.43 -9.55 -2.64
C PHE A 148 11.91 -9.63 -4.07
N LYS A 149 10.92 -10.49 -4.28
CA LYS A 149 10.29 -10.71 -5.58
C LYS A 149 8.90 -11.28 -5.40
N SER A 150 8.06 -11.15 -6.42
CA SER A 150 6.81 -11.90 -6.50
C SER A 150 7.09 -13.42 -6.45
N PRO A 151 6.27 -14.22 -5.74
CA PRO A 151 5.03 -13.85 -5.04
C PRO A 151 5.22 -13.35 -3.60
N LEU A 152 6.45 -13.32 -3.07
CA LEU A 152 6.72 -13.03 -1.66
C LEU A 152 6.61 -11.55 -1.30
N VAL A 153 6.85 -10.65 -2.25
CA VAL A 153 6.75 -9.20 -2.02
C VAL A 153 6.04 -8.57 -3.21
N VAL A 154 4.82 -8.06 -2.98
CA VAL A 154 4.01 -7.39 -4.00
C VAL A 154 3.46 -6.04 -3.56
N ARG A 155 3.29 -5.85 -2.24
CA ARG A 155 2.72 -4.65 -1.61
C ARG A 155 3.61 -4.21 -0.46
N GLY A 156 3.66 -2.90 -0.23
CA GLY A 156 4.27 -2.30 0.95
C GLY A 156 3.34 -1.28 1.59
N SER A 157 3.34 -1.20 2.91
CA SER A 157 2.70 -0.12 3.67
C SER A 157 3.76 0.57 4.52
N PHE A 158 3.62 1.89 4.71
CA PHE A 158 4.57 2.73 5.42
C PHE A 158 3.84 3.68 6.36
N LEU A 159 4.36 3.79 7.57
CA LEU A 159 3.96 4.76 8.58
C LEU A 159 5.11 5.75 8.81
N SER A 160 4.91 7.01 8.42
CA SER A 160 5.87 8.09 8.62
C SER A 160 6.01 8.42 10.10
N ILE A 161 7.23 8.35 10.63
CA ILE A 161 7.56 8.63 12.03
C ILE A 161 8.88 9.38 12.07
N SER A 162 8.85 10.63 12.54
CA SER A 162 10.03 11.50 12.67
C SER A 162 10.83 11.22 13.94
N ASP A 163 10.18 10.80 15.03
CA ASP A 163 10.83 10.43 16.29
C ASP A 163 11.55 9.08 16.17
N PRO A 164 12.90 9.04 16.30
CA PRO A 164 13.68 7.81 16.18
C PRO A 164 13.35 6.75 17.24
N GLU A 165 13.03 7.17 18.48
CA GLU A 165 12.74 6.26 19.59
C GLU A 165 11.36 5.63 19.43
N LEU A 166 10.37 6.43 19.03
CA LEU A 166 9.05 5.94 18.68
C LEU A 166 9.11 4.98 17.48
N CYS A 167 9.89 5.31 16.46
CA CYS A 167 10.10 4.46 15.28
C CYS A 167 10.72 3.10 15.64
N LEU A 168 11.72 3.09 16.52
CA LEU A 168 12.30 1.85 17.05
C LEU A 168 11.28 1.05 17.89
N SER A 169 10.50 1.75 18.73
CA SER A 169 9.50 1.12 19.58
C SER A 169 8.40 0.45 18.76
N ILE A 170 7.86 1.14 17.76
CA ILE A 170 6.81 0.61 16.87
C ILE A 170 7.32 -0.57 16.06
N GLU A 171 8.51 -0.50 15.46
CA GLU A 171 9.12 -1.64 14.75
C GLU A 171 9.23 -2.85 15.68
N THR A 172 9.76 -2.64 16.89
CA THR A 172 9.95 -3.72 17.87
C THR A 172 8.62 -4.36 18.27
N ILE A 173 7.58 -3.55 18.50
CA ILE A 173 6.24 -4.03 18.82
C ILE A 173 5.68 -4.85 17.67
N LEU A 174 5.73 -4.35 16.43
CA LEU A 174 5.22 -5.07 15.26
C LEU A 174 5.94 -6.39 15.02
N ILE A 175 7.28 -6.42 15.16
CA ILE A 175 8.05 -7.66 15.03
C ILE A 175 7.63 -8.68 16.10
N LYS A 176 7.50 -8.25 17.37
CA LYS A 176 7.09 -9.15 18.47
C LYS A 176 5.65 -9.63 18.31
N PHE A 177 4.75 -8.75 17.88
CA PHE A 177 3.33 -9.04 17.74
C PHE A 177 3.05 -9.97 16.56
N LEU A 178 3.68 -9.73 15.41
CA LEU A 178 3.56 -10.62 14.25
C LEU A 178 4.31 -11.93 14.47
N GLY A 179 5.40 -11.91 15.23
CA GLY A 179 6.17 -13.11 15.59
C GLY A 179 6.52 -13.95 14.36
N LYS A 180 6.13 -15.22 14.37
CA LYS A 180 6.37 -16.17 13.27
C LYS A 180 5.63 -15.87 11.96
N HIS A 181 4.66 -14.96 11.99
CA HIS A 181 3.89 -14.58 10.80
C HIS A 181 4.64 -13.59 9.91
N ALA A 182 5.57 -12.80 10.45
CA ALA A 182 6.51 -12.00 9.66
C ALA A 182 7.67 -12.89 9.17
N LEU A 183 7.39 -13.69 8.14
CA LEU A 183 8.18 -14.83 7.66
C LEU A 183 9.71 -14.59 7.65
N LEU A 184 10.15 -13.40 7.25
CA LEU A 184 11.55 -13.08 7.01
C LEU A 184 12.22 -12.27 8.14
N ASN A 185 11.48 -11.87 9.18
CA ASN A 185 12.08 -11.30 10.37
C ASN A 185 12.78 -12.42 11.17
N SER A 186 14.11 -12.30 11.32
CA SER A 186 14.93 -13.25 12.09
C SER A 186 15.38 -12.73 13.45
N LYS A 187 15.41 -11.40 13.64
CA LYS A 187 15.75 -10.75 14.91
C LYS A 187 14.48 -10.31 15.63
N GLY A 188 14.39 -10.61 16.94
CA GLY A 188 13.26 -10.21 17.78
C GLY A 188 12.02 -11.10 17.70
N VAL A 189 12.05 -12.14 16.87
CA VAL A 189 10.97 -13.15 16.75
C VAL A 189 11.26 -14.30 17.71
N VAL A 190 10.31 -14.58 18.60
CA VAL A 190 10.30 -15.84 19.36
C VAL A 190 9.79 -16.92 18.40
N ARG A 191 10.64 -17.88 18.06
CA ARG A 191 10.25 -19.08 17.30
C ARG A 191 10.05 -20.20 18.30
N ASP A 192 8.92 -20.91 18.18
CA ASP A 192 8.73 -22.17 18.88
C ASP A 192 9.89 -23.08 18.44
N LEU A 193 10.73 -23.49 19.38
CA LEU A 193 11.72 -24.54 19.14
C LEU A 193 10.96 -25.85 19.15
N ASP A 194 10.97 -26.57 18.03
CA ASP A 194 10.58 -27.99 18.00
C ASP A 194 11.52 -28.82 18.90
#